data_AF-Q0YQ33-F1
#
_entry.id   AF-Q0YQ33-F1
#
_cell.length_a   1.000
_cell.length_b   1.000
_cell.length_c   1.000
_cell.angle_alpha   90.00
_cell.angle_beta   90.00
_cell.angle_gamma   90.00
#
_symmetry.space_group_name_H-M   'P 1'
#
loop_
_entity.id
_entity.type
_entity.pdbx_description
1 polymer ?
#
loop_
_entity_poly.entity_id
_entity_poly.type
_entity_poly.pdbx_seq_one_letter_code
_entity_poly.pdbx_strand_id
1 'polypeptide(L)'
;MEKEKADHIVGIRIPKSIGERLDTLAKRTGRTKTFYIREAILEHLDDLEDIYMAEQVLDRVRTGDEAVSGLDEVEHRLGLED
;
A
#
# COMPACT_ATOMS: atom_id res chain seq x y z
N MET A 1 23.67 10.46 7.21
CA MET A 1 22.48 10.00 6.49
C MET A 1 22.41 10.78 5.19
N GLU A 2 22.96 10.22 4.12
CA GLU A 2 22.74 10.76 2.77
C GLU A 2 21.24 10.70 2.49
N LYS A 3 20.65 11.81 2.05
CA LYS A 3 19.30 11.81 1.53
C LYS A 3 19.32 10.98 0.26
N GLU A 4 18.66 9.83 0.30
CA GLU A 4 18.40 8.99 -0.86
C GLU A 4 17.84 9.89 -1.98
N LYS A 5 18.57 10.01 -3.09
CA LYS A 5 18.11 10.78 -4.23
C LYS A 5 16.94 10.03 -4.87
N ALA A 6 16.00 10.79 -5.43
CA ALA A 6 14.91 10.21 -6.22
C ALA A 6 15.48 9.61 -7.51
N ASP A 7 15.92 8.36 -7.45
CA ASP A 7 16.67 7.68 -8.52
C ASP A 7 15.77 6.84 -9.45
N HIS A 8 14.46 6.79 -9.18
CA HIS A 8 13.49 6.02 -9.99
C HIS A 8 12.36 6.89 -10.55
N ILE A 9 12.16 6.86 -11.87
CA ILE A 9 11.11 7.59 -12.59
C ILE A 9 10.08 6.60 -13.12
N VAL A 10 8.82 6.77 -12.72
CA VAL A 10 7.70 5.97 -13.21
C VAL A 10 6.81 6.84 -14.10
N GLY A 11 6.58 6.40 -15.34
CA GLY A 11 5.62 7.01 -16.26
C GLY A 11 4.26 6.32 -16.17
N ILE A 12 3.20 7.08 -15.85
CA ILE A 12 1.84 6.55 -15.73
C ILE A 12 0.90 7.20 -16.76
N ARG A 13 -0.05 6.44 -17.29
CA ARG A 13 -1.18 6.98 -18.06
C ARG A 13 -2.36 7.19 -17.12
N ILE A 14 -2.90 8.40 -17.10
CA ILE A 14 -4.06 8.76 -16.28
C ILE A 14 -5.18 9.32 -17.16
N PRO A 15 -6.45 9.17 -16.77
CA PRO A 15 -7.56 9.82 -17.47
C PRO A 15 -7.37 11.33 -17.56
N LYS A 16 -7.77 11.92 -18.70
CA LYS A 16 -7.63 13.36 -18.95
C LYS A 16 -8.23 14.22 -17.83
N SER A 17 -9.41 13.85 -17.35
CA SER A 17 -10.10 14.54 -16.26
C SER A 17 -9.31 14.57 -14.95
N ILE A 18 -8.54 13.53 -14.64
CA ILE A 18 -7.65 13.50 -13.46
C ILE A 18 -6.45 14.40 -13.69
N GLY A 19 -5.86 14.38 -14.89
CA GLY A 19 -4.78 15.29 -15.26
C GLY A 19 -5.17 16.75 -15.09
N GLU A 20 -6.37 17.13 -15.55
CA GLU A 20 -6.91 18.49 -15.40
C GLU A 20 -7.13 18.88 -13.93
N ARG A 21 -7.66 17.97 -13.11
CA ARG A 21 -7.82 18.20 -11.66
C ARG A 21 -6.47 18.42 -10.98
N LEU A 22 -5.46 17.63 -11.32
CA LEU A 22 -4.09 17.78 -10.82
C LEU A 22 -3.48 19.11 -11.26
N ASP A 23 -3.72 19.55 -12.50
CA ASP A 23 -3.29 20.86 -12.99
C ASP A 23 -3.91 22.02 -12.19
N THR A 24 -5.21 21.96 -11.93
CA THR A 24 -5.89 22.97 -11.12
C THR A 24 -5.37 22.98 -9.68
N LEU A 25 -5.17 21.81 -9.07
CA LEU A 25 -4.67 21.70 -7.71
C LEU A 25 -3.25 22.27 -7.60
N ALA A 26 -2.35 21.86 -8.50
CA ALA A 26 -0.98 22.35 -8.60
C ALA A 26 -0.92 23.89 -8.69
N LYS A 27 -1.74 24.49 -9.57
CA LYS A 27 -1.81 25.95 -9.74
C LYS A 27 -2.29 26.66 -8.47
N ARG A 28 -3.26 26.09 -7.77
CA ARG A 28 -3.84 26.70 -6.56
C ARG A 28 -2.89 26.68 -5.36
N THR A 29 -2.03 25.68 -5.27
CA THR A 29 -1.19 25.45 -4.09
C THR A 29 0.29 25.78 -4.31
N GLY A 30 0.69 26.06 -5.55
CA GLY A 30 2.08 26.32 -5.90
C GLY A 30 2.96 25.07 -5.89
N ARG A 31 2.37 23.87 -5.95
CA ARG A 31 3.09 22.59 -6.00
C ARG A 31 3.02 21.97 -7.38
N THR A 32 3.87 20.97 -7.66
CA THR A 32 3.87 20.26 -8.95
C THR A 32 2.84 19.13 -8.98
N LYS A 33 2.40 18.72 -10.17
CA LYS A 33 1.56 17.52 -10.33
C LYS A 33 2.25 16.27 -9.76
N THR A 34 3.56 16.14 -10.01
CA THR A 34 4.37 15.02 -9.51
C THR A 34 4.39 14.94 -8.00
N PHE A 35 4.35 16.08 -7.28
CA PHE A 35 4.21 16.09 -5.83
C PHE A 35 2.91 15.38 -5.41
N TYR A 36 1.76 15.80 -5.97
CA TYR A 36 0.47 15.20 -5.61
C TYR A 36 0.32 13.73 -6.02
N ILE A 37 0.86 13.36 -7.18
CA ILE A 37 0.88 11.95 -7.60
C ILE A 37 1.70 11.13 -6.62
N ARG A 38 2.87 11.62 -6.19
CA ARG A 38 3.69 10.93 -5.20
C ARG A 38 2.97 10.79 -3.87
N GLU A 39 2.41 11.87 -3.32
CA GLU A 39 1.71 11.81 -2.04
C GLU A 39 0.55 10.80 -2.10
N ALA A 40 -0.25 10.83 -3.16
CA ALA A 40 -1.36 9.89 -3.34
C ALA A 40 -0.89 8.43 -3.47
N ILE A 41 0.26 8.18 -4.10
CA ILE A 41 0.83 6.83 -4.16
C ILE A 41 1.31 6.39 -2.79
N LEU A 42 2.06 7.23 -2.07
CA LEU A 42 2.61 6.90 -0.76
C LEU A 42 1.50 6.66 0.27
N GLU A 43 0.45 7.48 0.27
CA GLU A 43 -0.68 7.33 1.18
C GLU A 43 -1.44 5.99 0.98
N HIS A 44 -1.38 5.41 -0.22
CA HIS A 44 -2.07 4.15 -0.53
C HIS A 44 -1.16 2.93 -0.64
N LEU A 45 0.16 3.11 -0.61
CA LEU A 45 1.08 2.01 -0.84
C LEU A 45 1.03 1.01 0.32
N ASP A 46 1.07 1.51 1.56
CA ASP A 46 1.03 0.68 2.77
C ASP A 46 -0.25 -0.18 2.80
N ASP A 47 -1.41 0.43 2.54
CA ASP A 47 -2.69 -0.28 2.48
C ASP A 47 -2.72 -1.38 1.39
N LEU A 48 -2.13 -1.09 0.22
CA LEU A 48 -2.07 -2.04 -0.88
C LEU A 48 -1.14 -3.22 -0.58
N GLU A 49 -0.01 -2.95 0.08
CA GLU A 49 0.92 -3.98 0.51
C GLU A 49 0.27 -4.92 1.53
N ASP A 50 -0.43 -4.38 2.53
CA ASP A 50 -1.13 -5.16 3.55
C ASP A 50 -2.22 -6.04 2.94
N ILE A 51 -3.06 -5.49 2.06
CA ILE A 51 -4.12 -6.26 1.38
C ILE A 51 -3.51 -7.38 0.54
N TYR A 52 -2.50 -7.06 -0.28
CA TYR A 52 -1.93 -8.04 -1.20
C TYR A 52 -1.21 -9.17 -0.46
N MET A 53 -0.54 -8.86 0.66
CA MET A 53 0.08 -9.87 1.53
C MET A 53 -0.98 -10.75 2.19
N ALA A 54 -2.07 -10.16 2.71
CA ALA A 54 -3.16 -10.91 3.34
C ALA A 54 -3.89 -11.83 2.34
N GLU A 55 -4.16 -11.35 1.13
CA GLU A 55 -4.79 -12.15 0.06
C GLU A 55 -3.90 -13.34 -0.34
N GLN A 56 -2.59 -13.14 -0.46
CA GLN A 56 -1.66 -14.23 -0.74
C GLN A 56 -1.63 -15.29 0.36
N VAL A 57 -1.63 -14.87 1.63
CA VAL A 57 -1.71 -15.79 2.77
C VAL A 57 -3.02 -16.58 2.71
N LEU A 58 -4.14 -15.89 2.48
CA LEU A 58 -5.46 -16.52 2.40
C LEU A 58 -5.54 -17.56 1.28
N ASP A 59 -4.96 -17.27 0.12
CA ASP A 59 -4.92 -18.21 -0.98
C ASP A 59 -4.08 -19.45 -0.65
N ARG A 60 -2.94 -19.29 0.03
CA ARG A 60 -2.14 -20.45 0.52
C ARG A 60 -2.86 -21.26 1.60
N VAL A 61 -3.60 -20.60 2.49
CA VAL A 61 -4.47 -21.29 3.46
C VAL A 61 -5.52 -22.14 2.72
N ARG A 62 -6.12 -21.59 1.66
CA ARG A 62 -7.14 -22.30 0.86
C ARG A 62 -6.57 -23.47 0.07
N THR A 63 -5.34 -23.37 -0.43
CA THR A 63 -4.67 -24.48 -1.13
C THR A 63 -4.03 -25.49 -0.17
N GLY A 64 -3.97 -25.19 1.12
CA GLY A 64 -3.35 -26.03 2.15
C GLY A 64 -1.82 -25.90 2.22
N ASP A 65 -1.25 -24.88 1.58
CA ASP A 65 0.18 -24.59 1.54
C ASP A 65 0.64 -23.69 2.70
N GLU A 66 -0.29 -23.22 3.54
CA GLU A 66 -0.03 -22.41 4.73
C GLU A 66 -0.38 -23.19 6.00
N ALA A 67 0.50 -23.15 7.00
CA ALA A 67 0.22 -23.75 8.30
C ALA A 67 -0.82 -22.89 9.06
N VAL A 68 -1.87 -23.53 9.57
CA VAL A 68 -2.90 -22.87 10.38
C VAL A 68 -2.95 -23.50 11.77
N SER A 69 -3.06 -22.67 12.81
CA SER A 69 -3.31 -23.10 14.18
C SER A 69 -4.79 -22.90 14.53
N GLY A 70 -5.34 -23.79 15.37
CA GLY A 70 -6.65 -23.56 15.97
C GLY A 70 -6.61 -22.40 16.98
N LEU A 71 -7.75 -21.77 17.24
CA LEU A 71 -7.83 -20.65 18.19
C LEU A 71 -7.33 -21.05 19.57
N ASP A 72 -7.83 -22.17 20.11
CA ASP A 72 -7.43 -22.71 21.42
C ASP A 72 -5.90 -22.92 21.53
N GLU A 73 -5.26 -23.41 20.45
CA GLU A 73 -3.80 -23.62 20.41
C GLU A 73 -3.03 -22.29 20.47
N VAL A 74 -3.56 -21.26 19.82
CA VAL A 74 -2.97 -19.91 19.82
C VAL A 74 -3.15 -19.26 21.18
N GLU A 75 -4.33 -19.36 21.78
CA GLU A 75 -4.63 -18.83 23.11
C GLU A 75 -3.72 -19.45 24.16
N HIS A 76 -3.54 -20.78 24.14
CA HIS A 76 -2.59 -21.49 24.99
C HIS A 76 -1.17 -20.96 24.85
N ARG A 77 -0.70 -20.87 23.59
CA ARG A 77 0.68 -20.46 23.28
C ARG A 77 0.97 -19.01 23.70
N LEU A 78 -0.04 -18.14 23.65
CA LEU A 78 0.09 -16.73 24.02
C LEU A 78 -0.23 -16.45 25.49
N GLY A 79 -0.68 -17.46 26.25
CA GLY A 79 -1.09 -17.28 27.65
C GLY A 79 -2.33 -16.40 27.79
N LEU A 80 -3.24 -16.47 26.81
CA LEU A 80 -4.50 -15.72 26.76
C LEU A 80 -5.70 -16.59 27.14
N GLU A 81 -5.47 -17.81 27.60
CA GLU A 81 -6.50 -18.66 28.19
C GLU A 81 -6.93 -18.05 29.53
N ASP A 82 -8.19 -17.63 29.63
CA ASP A 82 -8.82 -17.23 30.90
C ASP A 82 -9.03 -18.42 31.85
#